data_AF-A0A158J999-F1
#
_entry.id   AF-A0A158J999-F1
#
_cell.length_a   1.000
_cell.length_b   1.000
_cell.length_c   1.000
_cell.angle_alpha   90.00
_cell.angle_beta   90.00
_cell.angle_gamma   90.00
#
_symmetry.space_group_name_H-M   'P 1'
#
loop_
_entity.id
_entity.type
_entity.pdbx_description
1 polymer ?
#
loop_
_entity_poly.entity_id
_entity_poly.type
_entity_poly.pdbx_seq_one_letter_code
_entity_poly.pdbx_strand_id
1 'polypeptide(L)'
;MNRRQFLSTSGALLCLPGFAAAVSLGAPKTLILVELKGGNDGLNTVIPFADPAYRALRPTIGIARENVLQLDERTGLHPATAPLMPLWRDGQLAVVQGVGYAQPNLSHFRSMEIWDTASRSDQYLRDGWLARALGRARNADAVAIGSVEAGPFASASALRFVDGSATKTSGVFGASISHLVNDPIRRELTVLRLTLNGFDTHQNQPVRHAALLAALSEGIASMRRALTELGRWNETLVVTYSEFGRRARENQSGGTEHGTAAPLFVAGGRVRGGLYGASPTLKRLDGNGNLPIAVDFRQIYATVLGSWLGLDAASILQQRFEPLPLINAYAT
;
A
#
# COMPACT_ATOMS: atom_id res chain seq x y z
N MET A 1 46.92 57.02 23.34
CA MET A 1 46.89 55.88 22.38
C MET A 1 46.53 54.63 23.14
N ASN A 2 45.36 54.04 22.88
CA ASN A 2 45.00 52.70 23.36
C ASN A 2 44.35 51.91 22.23
N ARG A 3 44.86 50.68 22.04
CA ARG A 3 44.53 49.75 20.97
C ARG A 3 43.19 49.07 21.28
N ARG A 4 42.43 48.77 20.21
CA ARG A 4 41.29 47.83 20.10
C ARG A 4 39.90 48.46 20.20
N GLN A 5 39.49 49.07 19.10
CA GLN A 5 38.18 48.74 18.52
C GLN A 5 38.18 47.25 18.20
N PHE A 6 37.35 46.45 18.86
CA PHE A 6 37.00 45.11 18.43
C PHE A 6 35.48 45.06 18.30
N LEU A 7 35.04 44.97 17.05
CA LEU A 7 33.65 44.91 16.64
C LEU A 7 32.95 43.71 17.28
N SER A 8 31.82 44.00 17.92
CA SER A 8 30.79 43.03 18.29
C SER A 8 30.07 42.56 17.03
N THR A 9 30.54 41.46 16.42
CA THR A 9 29.73 40.66 15.51
C THR A 9 29.06 39.55 16.30
N SER A 10 27.86 39.84 16.79
CA SER A 10 26.93 38.79 17.22
C SER A 10 26.61 37.94 15.98
N GLY A 11 27.09 36.70 15.97
CA GLY A 11 26.80 35.73 14.92
C GLY A 11 25.32 35.40 14.93
N ALA A 12 24.56 36.01 14.01
CA ALA A 12 23.24 35.52 13.66
C ALA A 12 23.42 34.17 12.96
N LEU A 13 23.12 33.07 13.65
CA LEU A 13 22.84 31.81 12.99
C LEU A 13 21.60 32.03 12.11
N LEU A 14 21.84 32.19 10.81
CA LEU A 14 20.83 31.99 9.78
C LEU A 14 20.41 30.51 9.83
N CYS A 15 19.40 30.18 10.64
CA CYS A 15 18.62 28.96 10.44
C CYS A 15 17.82 29.13 9.14
N LEU A 16 18.45 28.78 8.02
CA LEU A 16 17.72 28.56 6.77
C LEU A 16 16.73 27.41 7.01
N PRO A 17 15.43 27.59 6.71
CA PRO A 17 14.49 26.49 6.85
C PRO A 17 14.80 25.39 5.84
N GLY A 18 14.99 24.17 6.33
CA GLY A 18 14.23 23.05 5.77
C GLY A 18 14.89 22.07 4.79
N PHE A 19 16.22 22.05 4.62
CA PHE A 19 16.85 20.89 3.97
C PHE A 19 17.22 19.85 5.03
N ALA A 20 16.31 18.93 5.31
CA ALA A 20 16.69 17.73 6.06
C ALA A 20 17.71 16.94 5.23
N ALA A 21 18.92 16.78 5.76
CA ALA A 21 19.99 16.07 5.07
C ALA A 21 19.59 14.61 4.75
N ALA A 22 20.04 14.10 3.60
CA ALA A 22 19.90 12.69 3.27
C ALA A 22 20.62 11.82 4.32
N VAL A 23 19.94 10.77 4.77
CA VAL A 23 20.44 9.79 5.74
C VAL A 23 20.75 8.48 5.04
N SER A 24 21.65 7.67 5.61
CA SER A 24 21.80 6.30 5.14
C SER A 24 20.71 5.41 5.75
N LEU A 25 20.06 4.60 4.93
CA LEU A 25 19.08 3.59 5.32
C LEU A 25 19.73 2.25 5.67
N GLY A 26 21.06 2.15 5.58
CA GLY A 26 21.82 0.93 5.83
C GLY A 26 21.75 -0.05 4.66
N ALA A 27 21.23 -1.26 4.92
CA ALA A 27 21.08 -2.28 3.88
C ALA A 27 20.09 -1.83 2.78
N PRO A 28 20.28 -2.25 1.51
CA PRO A 28 19.35 -1.97 0.43
C PRO A 28 17.91 -2.34 0.79
N LYS A 29 16.96 -1.49 0.39
CA LYS A 29 15.53 -1.71 0.61
C LYS A 29 14.75 -1.53 -0.69
N THR A 30 13.84 -2.46 -0.95
CA THR A 30 12.89 -2.41 -2.05
C THR A 30 11.48 -2.26 -1.49
N LEU A 31 10.77 -1.22 -1.93
CA LEU A 31 9.36 -1.00 -1.65
C LEU A 31 8.57 -1.13 -2.96
N ILE A 32 7.56 -2.00 -2.97
CA ILE A 32 6.66 -2.17 -4.12
C ILE A 32 5.25 -1.81 -3.64
N LEU A 33 4.74 -0.67 -4.10
CA LEU A 33 3.35 -0.28 -3.91
C LEU A 33 2.50 -0.80 -5.06
N VAL A 34 1.47 -1.58 -4.78
CA VAL A 34 0.53 -2.09 -5.79
C VAL A 34 -0.82 -1.40 -5.62
N GLU A 35 -1.10 -0.45 -6.50
CA GLU A 35 -2.39 0.24 -6.56
C GLU A 35 -3.43 -0.67 -7.23
N LEU A 36 -4.49 -0.99 -6.48
CA LEU A 36 -5.68 -1.66 -6.96
C LEU A 36 -6.68 -0.59 -7.40
N LYS A 37 -6.42 0.03 -8.56
CA LYS A 37 -7.10 1.24 -9.02
C LYS A 37 -8.56 0.96 -9.33
N GLY A 38 -9.43 1.64 -8.62
CA GLY A 38 -10.87 1.59 -8.78
C GLY A 38 -11.65 1.23 -7.53
N GLY A 39 -11.05 1.05 -6.35
CA GLY A 39 -11.78 0.67 -5.14
C GLY A 39 -12.00 -0.85 -4.99
N ASN A 40 -11.07 -1.53 -4.34
CA ASN A 40 -11.10 -2.98 -4.13
C ASN A 40 -12.26 -3.42 -3.21
N ASP A 41 -13.01 -4.45 -3.61
CA ASP A 41 -14.06 -4.99 -2.73
C ASP A 41 -13.47 -5.81 -1.57
N GLY A 42 -13.48 -5.21 -0.40
CA GLY A 42 -12.97 -5.85 0.80
C GLY A 42 -13.70 -7.11 1.23
N LEU A 43 -15.02 -7.19 1.08
CA LEU A 43 -15.80 -8.35 1.53
C LEU A 43 -15.77 -9.51 0.52
N ASN A 44 -15.29 -9.26 -0.70
CA ASN A 44 -14.94 -10.29 -1.65
C ASN A 44 -13.43 -10.53 -1.76
N THR A 45 -12.56 -9.75 -1.09
CA THR A 45 -11.12 -10.08 -0.96
C THR A 45 -10.84 -10.86 0.33
N VAL A 46 -11.33 -10.34 1.47
CA VAL A 46 -11.20 -10.92 2.81
C VAL A 46 -12.60 -11.14 3.36
N ILE A 47 -13.04 -12.39 3.33
CA ILE A 47 -14.43 -12.80 3.45
C ILE A 47 -14.72 -13.16 4.91
N PRO A 48 -15.60 -12.41 5.61
CA PRO A 48 -16.05 -12.75 6.96
C PRO A 48 -17.13 -13.85 6.89
N PHE A 49 -16.78 -15.04 6.40
CA PHE A 49 -17.72 -16.10 6.06
C PHE A 49 -18.57 -16.58 7.25
N ALA A 50 -18.11 -16.36 8.49
CA ALA A 50 -18.83 -16.72 9.70
C ALA A 50 -19.85 -15.66 10.16
N ASP A 51 -19.87 -14.46 9.56
CA ASP A 51 -20.91 -13.46 9.85
C ASP A 51 -22.15 -13.74 8.97
N PRO A 52 -23.30 -14.11 9.54
CA PRO A 52 -24.50 -14.39 8.75
C PRO A 52 -25.00 -13.18 7.94
N ALA A 53 -24.66 -11.95 8.37
CA ALA A 53 -25.00 -10.75 7.61
C ALA A 53 -24.31 -10.69 6.24
N TYR A 54 -23.15 -11.36 6.08
CA TYR A 54 -22.43 -11.39 4.80
C TYR A 54 -23.30 -11.94 3.68
N ARG A 55 -23.95 -13.09 3.89
CA ARG A 55 -24.82 -13.70 2.87
C ARG A 55 -26.08 -12.89 2.60
N ALA A 56 -26.65 -12.27 3.63
CA ALA A 56 -27.82 -11.40 3.47
C ALA A 56 -27.49 -10.10 2.71
N LEU A 57 -26.25 -9.62 2.82
CA LEU A 57 -25.77 -8.44 2.10
C LEU A 57 -25.26 -8.77 0.69
N ARG A 58 -24.83 -10.01 0.46
CA ARG A 58 -24.23 -10.51 -0.79
C ARG A 58 -24.93 -11.77 -1.34
N PRO A 59 -26.25 -11.72 -1.63
CA PRO A 59 -26.99 -12.89 -2.06
C PRO A 59 -26.50 -13.50 -3.39
N THR A 60 -25.93 -12.72 -4.30
CA THR A 60 -25.47 -13.22 -5.61
C THR A 60 -23.95 -13.25 -5.75
N ILE A 61 -23.23 -12.30 -5.16
CA ILE A 61 -21.77 -12.20 -5.30
C ILE A 61 -20.99 -12.76 -4.10
N GLY A 62 -21.68 -13.18 -3.04
CA GLY A 62 -21.05 -13.70 -1.82
C GLY A 62 -20.41 -15.07 -2.03
N ILE A 63 -19.20 -15.27 -1.49
CA ILE A 63 -18.46 -16.53 -1.62
C ILE A 63 -18.80 -17.46 -0.47
N ALA A 64 -18.97 -18.75 -0.80
CA ALA A 64 -19.33 -19.75 0.17
C ALA A 64 -18.18 -20.20 1.07
N ARG A 65 -18.50 -20.60 2.30
CA ARG A 65 -17.51 -20.96 3.33
C ARG A 65 -16.60 -22.10 2.86
N GLU A 66 -17.15 -23.03 2.11
CA GLU A 66 -16.48 -24.17 1.50
C GLU A 66 -15.52 -23.77 0.36
N ASN A 67 -15.70 -22.57 -0.21
CA ASN A 67 -14.92 -22.06 -1.33
C ASN A 67 -13.87 -21.01 -0.92
N VAL A 68 -13.84 -20.59 0.36
CA VAL A 68 -12.83 -19.63 0.84
C VAL A 68 -11.51 -20.33 1.18
N LEU A 69 -10.42 -19.59 1.06
CA LEU A 69 -9.13 -19.99 1.61
C LEU A 69 -9.08 -19.56 3.07
N GLN A 70 -9.36 -20.48 4.00
CA GLN A 70 -9.46 -20.14 5.43
C GLN A 70 -8.15 -19.57 5.98
N LEU A 71 -8.26 -18.45 6.70
CA LEU A 71 -7.15 -17.84 7.46
C LEU A 71 -7.30 -18.13 8.96
N ASP A 72 -8.54 -18.12 9.44
CA ASP A 72 -8.93 -18.54 10.79
C ASP A 72 -10.36 -19.14 10.77
N GLU A 73 -10.97 -19.31 11.95
CA GLU A 73 -12.31 -19.88 12.11
C GLU A 73 -13.45 -19.02 11.52
N ARG A 74 -13.19 -17.74 11.20
CA ARG A 74 -14.21 -16.73 10.87
C ARG A 74 -13.98 -16.01 9.54
N THR A 75 -12.73 -15.98 9.08
CA THR A 75 -12.26 -15.17 7.97
C THR A 75 -11.45 -16.01 6.99
N GLY A 76 -11.66 -15.80 5.70
CA GLY A 76 -10.91 -16.44 4.62
C GLY A 76 -10.63 -15.49 3.47
N LEU A 77 -9.72 -15.86 2.57
CA LEU A 77 -9.48 -15.13 1.33
C LEU A 77 -10.32 -15.66 0.18
N HIS A 78 -10.49 -14.82 -0.84
CA HIS A 78 -11.06 -15.21 -2.12
C HIS A 78 -10.28 -16.39 -2.74
N PRO A 79 -10.93 -17.41 -3.33
CA PRO A 79 -10.24 -18.58 -3.91
C PRO A 79 -9.19 -18.21 -4.97
N ALA A 80 -9.47 -17.19 -5.79
CA ALA A 80 -8.52 -16.65 -6.76
C ALA A 80 -7.19 -16.15 -6.16
N THR A 81 -7.08 -15.93 -4.84
CA THR A 81 -5.81 -15.58 -4.20
C THR A 81 -5.03 -16.78 -3.66
N ALA A 82 -5.34 -18.01 -4.11
CA ALA A 82 -4.62 -19.22 -3.73
C ALA A 82 -3.09 -19.12 -3.85
N PRO A 83 -2.52 -18.42 -4.86
CA PRO A 83 -1.08 -18.20 -4.94
C PRO A 83 -0.45 -17.46 -3.74
N LEU A 84 -1.23 -16.77 -2.91
CA LEU A 84 -0.73 -16.11 -1.70
C LEU A 84 -0.59 -17.06 -0.50
N MET A 85 -1.24 -18.22 -0.52
CA MET A 85 -1.27 -19.12 0.63
C MET A 85 0.10 -19.65 1.08
N PRO A 86 1.09 -19.88 0.19
CA PRO A 86 2.46 -20.13 0.63
C PRO A 86 3.04 -18.98 1.48
N LEU A 87 2.86 -17.71 1.07
CA LEU A 87 3.35 -16.57 1.88
C LEU A 87 2.63 -16.50 3.23
N TRP A 88 1.33 -16.80 3.27
CA TRP A 88 0.56 -16.86 4.52
C TRP A 88 1.12 -17.92 5.47
N ARG A 89 1.28 -19.17 5.00
CA ARG A 89 1.80 -20.29 5.81
C ARG A 89 3.22 -20.04 6.31
N ASP A 90 4.03 -19.36 5.49
CA ASP A 90 5.42 -19.05 5.83
C ASP A 90 5.54 -17.81 6.74
N GLY A 91 4.40 -17.21 7.17
CA GLY A 91 4.39 -16.05 8.05
C GLY A 91 4.88 -14.76 7.38
N GLN A 92 4.87 -14.70 6.04
CA GLN A 92 5.40 -13.61 5.21
C GLN A 92 4.30 -12.78 4.52
N LEU A 93 3.04 -13.01 4.87
CA LEU A 93 1.88 -12.24 4.41
C LEU A 93 1.06 -11.75 5.61
N ALA A 94 0.89 -10.44 5.71
CA ALA A 94 -0.03 -9.79 6.61
C ALA A 94 -1.24 -9.26 5.84
N VAL A 95 -2.43 -9.41 6.42
CA VAL A 95 -3.69 -8.85 5.93
C VAL A 95 -4.14 -7.79 6.93
N VAL A 96 -4.17 -6.52 6.51
CA VAL A 96 -4.65 -5.43 7.35
C VAL A 96 -6.09 -5.11 6.96
N GLN A 97 -7.03 -5.32 7.86
CA GLN A 97 -8.46 -5.17 7.60
C GLN A 97 -8.98 -3.79 8.01
N GLY A 98 -10.02 -3.32 7.30
CA GLY A 98 -10.73 -2.09 7.64
C GLY A 98 -9.89 -0.83 7.43
N VAL A 99 -9.03 -0.80 6.41
CA VAL A 99 -8.15 0.34 6.13
C VAL A 99 -8.91 1.41 5.34
N GLY A 100 -8.82 2.66 5.78
CA GLY A 100 -9.43 3.81 5.12
C GLY A 100 -8.98 5.12 5.75
N TYR A 101 -9.79 6.18 5.62
CA TYR A 101 -9.52 7.49 6.23
C TYR A 101 -10.81 8.20 6.64
N ALA A 102 -10.72 9.07 7.64
CA ALA A 102 -11.88 9.81 8.14
C ALA A 102 -12.53 10.69 7.06
N GLN A 103 -13.86 10.78 7.08
CA GLN A 103 -14.67 11.58 6.15
C GLN A 103 -14.34 11.32 4.66
N PRO A 104 -14.50 10.07 4.20
CA PRO A 104 -14.24 9.70 2.80
C PRO A 104 -15.23 10.38 1.85
N ASN A 105 -14.71 10.97 0.78
CA ASN A 105 -15.53 11.64 -0.25
C ASN A 105 -15.93 10.71 -1.41
N LEU A 106 -15.29 9.53 -1.52
CA LEU A 106 -15.58 8.49 -2.52
C LEU A 106 -15.43 8.92 -3.99
N SER A 107 -14.83 10.06 -4.26
CA SER A 107 -14.38 10.48 -5.60
C SER A 107 -13.04 9.84 -5.90
N HIS A 108 -12.89 9.18 -7.06
CA HIS A 108 -11.61 8.58 -7.45
C HIS A 108 -10.48 9.61 -7.42
N PHE A 109 -10.67 10.77 -8.07
CA PHE A 109 -9.65 11.81 -8.17
C PHE A 109 -9.17 12.27 -6.79
N ARG A 110 -10.13 12.62 -5.92
CA ARG A 110 -9.79 13.16 -4.61
C ARG A 110 -9.26 12.08 -3.67
N SER A 111 -9.80 10.87 -3.73
CA SER A 111 -9.33 9.77 -2.89
C SER A 111 -7.92 9.35 -3.28
N MET A 112 -7.61 9.23 -4.57
CA MET A 112 -6.23 8.98 -5.02
C MET A 112 -5.27 10.05 -4.53
N GLU A 113 -5.61 11.34 -4.67
CA GLU A 113 -4.79 12.44 -4.17
C GLU A 113 -4.52 12.32 -2.66
N ILE A 114 -5.52 11.95 -1.86
CA ILE A 114 -5.38 11.73 -0.41
C ILE A 114 -4.36 10.63 -0.11
N TRP A 115 -4.44 9.49 -0.79
CA TRP A 115 -3.49 8.40 -0.64
C TRP A 115 -2.09 8.79 -1.15
N ASP A 116 -1.99 9.40 -2.32
CA ASP A 116 -0.72 9.81 -2.93
C ASP A 116 0.06 10.81 -2.08
N THR A 117 -0.65 11.74 -1.44
CA THR A 117 -0.04 12.83 -0.67
C THR A 117 0.05 12.52 0.83
N ALA A 118 -0.67 11.50 1.29
CA ALA A 118 -0.94 11.21 2.69
C ALA A 118 -1.64 12.36 3.44
N SER A 119 -2.54 13.08 2.76
CA SER A 119 -3.27 14.21 3.35
C SER A 119 -4.48 13.75 4.18
N ARG A 120 -5.07 14.70 4.91
CA ARG A 120 -6.44 14.53 5.45
C ARG A 120 -7.48 14.79 4.36
N SER A 121 -8.71 14.35 4.59
CA SER A 121 -9.84 14.55 3.66
C SER A 121 -10.07 16.03 3.32
N ASP A 122 -9.88 16.92 4.30
CA ASP A 122 -10.04 18.37 4.22
C ASP A 122 -8.79 19.14 3.76
N GLN A 123 -7.71 18.43 3.41
CA GLN A 123 -6.41 19.03 3.13
C GLN A 123 -5.93 18.69 1.71
N TYR A 124 -5.55 19.70 0.93
CA TYR A 124 -4.98 19.52 -0.40
C TYR A 124 -3.47 19.73 -0.35
N LEU A 125 -2.72 18.71 -0.74
CA LEU A 125 -1.27 18.73 -0.77
C LEU A 125 -0.81 18.50 -2.21
N ARG A 126 0.34 19.06 -2.59
CA ARG A 126 0.91 18.88 -3.93
C ARG A 126 1.92 17.75 -3.98
N ASP A 127 2.72 17.63 -2.92
CA ASP A 127 3.83 16.69 -2.90
C ASP A 127 3.36 15.32 -2.47
N GLY A 128 3.83 14.31 -3.18
CA GLY A 128 3.60 12.91 -2.82
C GLY A 128 4.44 12.51 -1.61
N TRP A 129 3.93 11.60 -0.78
CA TRP A 129 4.66 11.19 0.43
C TRP A 129 5.94 10.41 0.12
N LEU A 130 5.97 9.67 -1.00
CA LEU A 130 7.18 9.00 -1.46
C LEU A 130 8.19 9.98 -2.06
N ALA A 131 7.77 11.05 -2.72
CA ALA A 131 8.69 12.10 -3.15
C ALA A 131 9.46 12.68 -1.95
N ARG A 132 8.76 12.94 -0.83
CA ARG A 132 9.38 13.39 0.43
C ARG A 132 10.32 12.35 1.04
N ALA A 133 9.98 11.05 0.96
CA ALA A 133 10.80 9.97 1.49
C ALA A 133 12.07 9.73 0.65
N LEU A 134 11.95 9.73 -0.68
CA LEU A 134 13.07 9.55 -1.62
C LEU A 134 14.14 10.61 -1.42
N GLY A 135 13.75 11.87 -1.16
CA GLY A 135 14.67 12.96 -0.84
C GLY A 135 15.48 12.77 0.45
N ARG A 136 15.17 11.74 1.27
CA ARG A 136 15.92 11.41 2.48
C ARG A 136 16.96 10.30 2.28
N ALA A 137 16.94 9.57 1.17
CA ALA A 137 17.93 8.52 0.89
C ALA A 137 19.12 9.09 0.11
N ARG A 138 20.33 8.53 0.28
CA ARG A 138 21.53 9.01 -0.43
C ARG A 138 21.51 8.65 -1.90
N ASN A 139 20.96 7.49 -2.23
CA ASN A 139 20.77 7.03 -3.60
C ASN A 139 19.47 6.24 -3.68
N ALA A 140 18.51 6.77 -4.43
CA ALA A 140 17.21 6.17 -4.57
C ALA A 140 16.81 5.99 -6.04
N ASP A 141 15.93 5.01 -6.26
CA ASP A 141 15.24 4.80 -7.52
C ASP A 141 13.73 4.88 -7.34
N ALA A 142 13.06 5.48 -8.31
CA ALA A 142 11.62 5.62 -8.34
C ALA A 142 11.08 5.26 -9.72
N VAL A 143 10.23 4.26 -9.79
CA VAL A 143 9.62 3.80 -11.04
C VAL A 143 8.11 3.62 -10.87
N ALA A 144 7.34 4.24 -11.76
CA ALA A 144 5.91 3.96 -11.91
C ALA A 144 5.69 3.05 -13.12
N ILE A 145 4.94 1.96 -12.93
CA ILE A 145 4.69 0.93 -13.93
C ILE A 145 3.18 0.76 -14.12
N GLY A 146 2.72 0.87 -15.37
CA GLY A 146 1.29 0.70 -15.72
C GLY A 146 0.41 1.93 -15.47
N SER A 147 1.02 3.09 -15.22
CA SER A 147 0.34 4.40 -15.19
C SER A 147 1.33 5.50 -15.58
N VAL A 148 0.82 6.58 -16.17
CA VAL A 148 1.56 7.82 -16.48
C VAL A 148 1.41 8.88 -15.37
N GLU A 149 0.61 8.61 -14.34
CA GLU A 149 0.43 9.50 -13.20
C GLU A 149 1.59 9.31 -12.21
N ALA A 150 2.19 10.42 -11.75
CA ALA A 150 3.25 10.36 -10.75
C ALA A 150 2.77 9.80 -9.40
N GLY A 151 1.52 10.05 -9.04
CA GLY A 151 0.89 9.61 -7.80
C GLY A 151 1.71 9.98 -6.56
N PRO A 152 2.13 9.02 -5.71
CA PRO A 152 2.89 9.29 -4.49
C PRO A 152 4.30 9.83 -4.76
N PHE A 153 4.74 9.85 -6.02
CA PHE A 153 5.98 10.47 -6.46
C PHE A 153 5.81 11.91 -6.96
N ALA A 154 4.64 12.54 -6.81
CA ALA A 154 4.46 13.93 -7.20
C ALA A 154 5.53 14.83 -6.57
N SER A 155 6.21 15.62 -7.39
CA SER A 155 7.39 16.45 -7.06
C SER A 155 8.72 15.70 -6.84
N ALA A 156 8.81 14.40 -7.13
CA ALA A 156 10.09 13.67 -7.11
C ALA A 156 10.98 14.12 -8.28
N SER A 157 12.27 14.33 -8.01
CA SER A 157 13.24 14.85 -9.00
C SER A 157 13.66 13.83 -10.06
N ALA A 158 13.47 12.53 -9.82
CA ALA A 158 13.97 11.46 -10.70
C ALA A 158 13.01 10.25 -10.78
N LEU A 159 11.77 10.50 -11.24
CA LEU A 159 10.79 9.45 -11.51
C LEU A 159 10.91 8.93 -12.95
N ARG A 160 10.87 7.60 -13.13
CA ARG A 160 10.74 6.96 -14.44
C ARG A 160 9.39 6.27 -14.60
N PHE A 161 8.86 6.32 -15.81
CA PHE A 161 7.63 5.62 -16.19
C PHE A 161 7.97 4.44 -17.09
N VAL A 162 7.35 3.29 -16.82
CA VAL A 162 7.49 2.07 -17.61
C VAL A 162 6.10 1.57 -17.98
N ASP A 163 5.91 1.26 -19.25
CA ASP A 163 4.70 0.59 -19.69
C ASP A 163 4.72 -0.87 -19.24
N GLY A 164 3.68 -1.30 -18.51
CA GLY A 164 3.54 -2.67 -18.03
C GLY A 164 3.30 -3.70 -19.15
N SER A 165 3.01 -3.25 -20.37
CA SER A 165 2.89 -4.10 -21.56
C SER A 165 4.20 -4.24 -22.36
N ALA A 166 5.23 -3.45 -22.04
CA ALA A 166 6.46 -3.38 -22.81
C ALA A 166 7.46 -4.52 -22.54
N THR A 167 7.15 -5.46 -21.63
CA THR A 167 8.05 -6.58 -21.28
C THR A 167 7.56 -7.92 -21.81
N LYS A 168 8.51 -8.80 -22.17
CA LYS A 168 8.24 -10.19 -22.64
C LYS A 168 7.51 -11.04 -21.58
N THR A 169 7.61 -10.67 -20.31
CA THR A 169 6.80 -11.17 -19.19
C THR A 169 5.57 -10.26 -19.07
N SER A 170 4.36 -10.81 -19.25
CA SER A 170 3.14 -10.00 -19.35
C SER A 170 2.80 -9.24 -18.05
N GLY A 171 2.44 -7.96 -18.20
CA GLY A 171 1.84 -7.12 -17.14
C GLY A 171 2.82 -6.43 -16.19
N VAL A 172 2.28 -5.57 -15.33
CA VAL A 172 3.05 -4.71 -14.39
C VAL A 172 3.98 -5.50 -13.46
N PHE A 173 3.60 -6.72 -13.07
CA PHE A 173 4.43 -7.59 -12.25
C PHE A 173 5.65 -8.11 -13.01
N GLY A 174 5.46 -8.55 -14.26
CA GLY A 174 6.56 -8.97 -15.14
C GLY A 174 7.58 -7.84 -15.34
N ALA A 175 7.09 -6.65 -15.67
CA ALA A 175 7.92 -5.46 -15.82
C ALA A 175 8.69 -5.09 -14.55
N SER A 176 8.04 -5.17 -13.38
CA SER A 176 8.70 -4.90 -12.09
C SER A 176 9.81 -5.91 -11.77
N ILE A 177 9.59 -7.21 -12.04
CA ILE A 177 10.58 -8.26 -11.83
C ILE A 177 11.76 -8.03 -12.78
N SER A 178 11.49 -7.75 -14.06
CA SER A 178 12.53 -7.42 -15.03
C SER A 178 13.34 -6.19 -14.63
N HIS A 179 12.71 -5.14 -14.10
CA HIS A 179 13.42 -3.97 -13.57
C HIS A 179 14.36 -4.36 -12.42
N LEU A 180 13.86 -5.12 -11.45
CA LEU A 180 14.64 -5.51 -10.27
C LEU A 180 15.79 -6.46 -10.62
N VAL A 181 15.56 -7.44 -11.50
CA VAL A 181 16.58 -8.39 -11.96
C VAL A 181 17.71 -7.67 -12.69
N ASN A 182 17.38 -6.66 -13.49
CA ASN A 182 18.35 -5.97 -14.35
C ASN A 182 18.97 -4.72 -13.70
N ASP A 183 18.68 -4.38 -12.44
CA ASP A 183 19.28 -3.23 -11.76
C ASP A 183 20.70 -3.56 -11.26
N PRO A 184 21.77 -3.07 -11.91
CA PRO A 184 23.13 -3.51 -11.63
C PRO A 184 23.77 -2.80 -10.42
N ILE A 185 23.18 -1.71 -9.93
CA ILE A 185 23.84 -0.80 -8.97
C ILE A 185 23.43 -1.09 -7.51
N ARG A 186 22.37 -1.86 -7.27
CA ARG A 186 21.75 -2.10 -5.93
C ARG A 186 21.73 -0.83 -5.08
N ARG A 187 20.76 0.03 -5.36
CA ARG A 187 20.57 1.28 -4.62
C ARG A 187 20.14 1.04 -3.18
N GLU A 188 20.36 2.06 -2.36
CA GLU A 188 19.94 2.06 -0.96
C GLU A 188 18.41 1.98 -0.83
N LEU A 189 17.69 2.67 -1.72
CA LEU A 189 16.24 2.61 -1.79
C LEU A 189 15.77 2.43 -3.24
N THR A 190 15.00 1.39 -3.51
CA THR A 190 14.27 1.21 -4.77
C THR A 190 12.78 1.21 -4.48
N VAL A 191 12.02 2.13 -5.08
CA VAL A 191 10.57 2.21 -4.93
C VAL A 191 9.88 2.01 -6.28
N LEU A 192 9.03 1.00 -6.36
CA LEU A 192 8.19 0.75 -7.52
C LEU A 192 6.73 0.99 -7.17
N ARG A 193 6.00 1.72 -8.01
CA ARG A 193 4.53 1.81 -7.98
C ARG A 193 3.97 1.06 -9.16
N LEU A 194 3.15 0.04 -8.91
CA LEU A 194 2.47 -0.75 -9.93
C LEU A 194 1.00 -0.39 -9.91
N THR A 195 0.42 -0.04 -11.05
CA THR A 195 -1.03 0.20 -11.17
C THR A 195 -1.70 -1.00 -11.81
N LEU A 196 -2.55 -1.70 -11.04
CA LEU A 196 -3.46 -2.71 -11.54
C LEU A 196 -4.85 -2.11 -11.69
N ASN A 197 -5.22 -1.81 -12.94
CA ASN A 197 -6.50 -1.18 -13.26
C ASN A 197 -7.67 -2.17 -13.19
N GLY A 198 -8.86 -1.63 -12.97
CA GLY A 198 -10.11 -2.33 -13.23
C GLY A 198 -10.86 -2.82 -11.99
N PHE A 199 -10.44 -2.41 -10.79
CA PHE A 199 -11.19 -2.69 -9.56
C PHE A 199 -12.50 -1.91 -9.47
N ASP A 200 -12.78 -1.02 -10.45
CA ASP A 200 -14.05 -0.31 -10.56
C ASP A 200 -15.23 -1.21 -10.97
N THR A 201 -15.72 -2.02 -10.03
CA THR A 201 -16.57 -3.20 -10.27
C THR A 201 -18.04 -2.97 -9.87
N HIS A 202 -18.71 -2.09 -10.61
CA HIS A 202 -20.16 -1.83 -10.45
C HIS A 202 -21.06 -2.94 -11.05
N GLN A 203 -20.48 -3.84 -11.84
CA GLN A 203 -21.19 -4.94 -12.50
C GLN A 203 -20.23 -6.10 -12.80
N ASN A 204 -20.79 -7.30 -13.03
CA ASN A 204 -20.04 -8.52 -13.35
C ASN A 204 -18.84 -8.76 -12.40
N GLN A 205 -19.03 -8.41 -11.12
CA GLN A 205 -17.96 -8.45 -10.14
C GLN A 205 -17.43 -9.86 -9.88
N PRO A 206 -18.24 -10.95 -9.81
CA PRO A 206 -17.73 -12.29 -9.56
C PRO A 206 -16.65 -12.74 -10.56
N VAL A 207 -16.78 -12.36 -11.83
CA VAL A 207 -15.80 -12.71 -12.87
C VAL A 207 -14.64 -11.72 -12.87
N ARG A 208 -14.95 -10.42 -12.93
CA ARG A 208 -13.92 -9.37 -13.10
C ARG A 208 -13.00 -9.26 -11.89
N HIS A 209 -13.57 -9.25 -10.68
CA HIS A 209 -12.79 -9.13 -9.45
C HIS A 209 -11.94 -10.38 -9.20
N ALA A 210 -12.49 -11.58 -9.45
CA ALA A 210 -11.73 -12.82 -9.35
C ALA A 210 -10.50 -12.84 -10.28
N ALA A 211 -10.65 -12.39 -11.53
CA ALA A 211 -9.53 -12.31 -12.47
C ALA A 211 -8.45 -11.31 -12.02
N LEU A 212 -8.85 -10.16 -11.46
CA LEU A 212 -7.91 -9.16 -10.92
C LEU A 212 -7.18 -9.68 -9.68
N LEU A 213 -7.87 -10.39 -8.79
CA LEU A 213 -7.27 -11.02 -7.62
C LEU A 213 -6.33 -12.17 -7.99
N ALA A 214 -6.65 -12.93 -9.04
CA ALA A 214 -5.73 -13.93 -9.62
C ALA A 214 -4.45 -13.26 -10.11
N ALA A 215 -4.55 -12.24 -10.97
CA ALA A 215 -3.40 -11.51 -11.48
C ALA A 215 -2.53 -10.89 -10.36
N LEU A 216 -3.17 -10.28 -9.35
CA LEU A 216 -2.49 -9.74 -8.16
C LEU A 216 -1.73 -10.83 -7.41
N SER A 217 -2.40 -11.94 -7.09
CA SER A 217 -1.82 -13.01 -6.27
C SER A 217 -0.70 -13.76 -7.00
N GLU A 218 -0.88 -14.07 -8.28
CA GLU A 218 0.15 -14.67 -9.14
C GLU A 218 1.36 -13.75 -9.27
N GLY A 219 1.12 -12.45 -9.43
CA GLY A 219 2.15 -11.43 -9.50
C GLY A 219 3.01 -11.37 -8.24
N ILE A 220 2.38 -11.26 -7.06
CA ILE A 220 3.07 -11.25 -5.77
C ILE A 220 3.83 -12.57 -5.53
N ALA A 221 3.20 -13.72 -5.84
CA ALA A 221 3.85 -15.02 -5.70
C ALA A 221 5.07 -15.16 -6.62
N SER A 222 5.01 -14.61 -7.84
CA SER A 222 6.12 -14.62 -8.80
C SER A 222 7.26 -13.71 -8.36
N MET A 223 6.96 -12.51 -7.83
CA MET A 223 7.95 -11.65 -7.21
C MET A 223 8.65 -12.35 -6.05
N ARG A 224 7.89 -13.01 -5.17
CA ARG A 224 8.44 -13.76 -4.04
C ARG A 224 9.47 -14.78 -4.51
N ARG A 225 9.14 -15.59 -5.54
CA ARG A 225 10.06 -16.59 -6.10
C ARG A 225 11.33 -15.93 -6.67
N ALA A 226 11.18 -14.99 -7.60
CA ALA A 226 12.30 -14.33 -8.26
C ALA A 226 13.23 -13.61 -7.27
N LEU A 227 12.66 -12.88 -6.29
CA LEU A 227 13.45 -12.15 -5.31
C LEU A 227 14.05 -13.07 -4.24
N THR A 228 13.50 -14.26 -4.00
CA THR A 228 14.13 -15.28 -3.16
C THR A 228 15.35 -15.86 -3.87
N GLU A 229 15.24 -16.19 -5.16
CA GLU A 229 16.36 -16.67 -5.98
C GLU A 229 17.51 -15.65 -6.06
N LEU A 230 17.19 -14.36 -6.09
CA LEU A 230 18.18 -13.27 -6.04
C LEU A 230 18.71 -12.96 -4.62
N GLY A 231 18.21 -13.61 -3.57
CA GLY A 231 18.57 -13.30 -2.18
C GLY A 231 18.06 -11.95 -1.67
N ARG A 232 17.06 -11.36 -2.33
CA ARG A 232 16.54 -10.00 -2.08
C ARG A 232 15.16 -9.96 -1.42
N TRP A 233 14.52 -11.11 -1.18
CA TRP A 233 13.19 -11.14 -0.57
C TRP A 233 13.16 -10.56 0.85
N ASN A 234 14.22 -10.74 1.63
CA ASN A 234 14.38 -10.13 2.97
C ASN A 234 14.59 -8.61 2.94
N GLU A 235 14.82 -8.05 1.76
CA GLU A 235 15.00 -6.61 1.52
C GLU A 235 13.79 -6.03 0.78
N THR A 236 12.71 -6.80 0.62
CA THR A 236 11.55 -6.38 -0.16
C THR A 236 10.30 -6.30 0.72
N LEU A 237 9.59 -5.19 0.58
CA LEU A 237 8.25 -5.00 1.11
C LEU A 237 7.28 -4.70 -0.03
N VAL A 238 6.26 -5.53 -0.18
CA VAL A 238 5.14 -5.32 -1.10
C VAL A 238 3.94 -4.86 -0.28
N VAL A 239 3.31 -3.76 -0.68
CA VAL A 239 2.11 -3.21 -0.02
C VAL A 239 1.07 -2.92 -1.10
N THR A 240 -0.08 -3.58 -1.04
CA THR A 240 -1.21 -3.20 -1.91
C THR A 240 -1.90 -1.97 -1.35
N TYR A 241 -2.69 -1.24 -2.12
CA TYR A 241 -3.65 -0.27 -1.60
C TYR A 241 -4.74 -0.01 -2.63
N SER A 242 -5.84 0.61 -2.20
CA SER A 242 -6.90 1.07 -3.08
C SER A 242 -7.42 2.39 -2.53
N GLU A 243 -7.84 3.29 -3.41
CA GLU A 243 -8.23 4.66 -3.04
C GLU A 243 -9.41 4.69 -2.05
N PHE A 244 -10.24 3.64 -2.07
CA PHE A 244 -11.33 3.40 -1.13
C PHE A 244 -11.80 1.93 -1.21
N GLY A 245 -12.86 1.59 -0.49
CA GLY A 245 -13.44 0.25 -0.50
C GLY A 245 -14.75 0.15 -1.30
N ARG A 246 -15.49 -0.92 -1.06
CA ARG A 246 -16.82 -1.15 -1.64
C ARG A 246 -17.89 -1.26 -0.56
N ARG A 247 -19.13 -0.94 -0.90
CA ARG A 247 -20.26 -1.06 0.02
C ARG A 247 -20.44 -2.48 0.49
N ALA A 248 -20.95 -2.64 1.71
CA ALA A 248 -21.17 -3.96 2.27
C ALA A 248 -22.30 -4.72 1.56
N ARG A 249 -23.28 -4.02 0.98
CA ARG A 249 -24.39 -4.59 0.21
C ARG A 249 -24.08 -4.60 -1.28
N GLU A 250 -24.36 -5.70 -1.97
CA GLU A 250 -24.30 -5.76 -3.44
C GLU A 250 -25.39 -4.87 -4.09
N ASN A 251 -25.12 -4.36 -5.28
CA ASN A 251 -26.11 -3.66 -6.09
C ASN A 251 -26.91 -4.64 -6.96
N GLN A 252 -27.89 -4.12 -7.71
CA GLN A 252 -28.78 -4.93 -8.56
C GLN A 252 -28.11 -5.41 -9.86
N SER A 253 -26.88 -4.97 -10.14
CA SER A 253 -26.14 -5.24 -11.38
C SER A 253 -25.04 -6.29 -11.20
N GLY A 254 -25.04 -7.01 -10.07
CA GLY A 254 -24.02 -8.01 -9.77
C GLY A 254 -22.64 -7.39 -9.49
N GLY A 255 -22.61 -6.21 -8.86
CA GLY A 255 -21.40 -5.55 -8.36
C GLY A 255 -21.66 -4.77 -7.08
N THR A 256 -20.82 -3.77 -6.81
CA THR A 256 -20.92 -2.95 -5.60
C THR A 256 -20.62 -1.48 -5.86
N GLU A 257 -21.29 -0.60 -5.11
CA GLU A 257 -21.02 0.84 -5.13
C GLU A 257 -19.77 1.19 -4.31
N HIS A 258 -19.28 2.42 -4.45
CA HIS A 258 -18.14 2.92 -3.67
C HIS A 258 -18.44 2.91 -2.17
N GLY A 259 -17.45 2.46 -1.39
CA GLY A 259 -17.50 2.41 0.07
C GLY A 259 -16.18 2.85 0.69
N THR A 260 -16.05 2.73 2.00
CA THR A 260 -15.07 3.52 2.78
C THR A 260 -13.80 2.79 3.17
N ALA A 261 -13.85 1.46 3.28
CA ALA A 261 -12.75 0.67 3.83
C ALA A 261 -12.49 -0.60 3.01
N ALA A 262 -11.22 -0.92 2.83
CA ALA A 262 -10.75 -2.11 2.13
C ALA A 262 -9.60 -2.77 2.94
N PRO A 263 -9.37 -4.07 2.76
CA PRO A 263 -8.18 -4.73 3.27
C PRO A 263 -6.96 -4.39 2.40
N LEU A 264 -5.79 -4.42 3.02
CA LEU A 264 -4.49 -4.38 2.35
C LEU A 264 -3.73 -5.70 2.56
N PHE A 265 -2.94 -6.08 1.56
CA PHE A 265 -1.92 -7.11 1.70
C PHE A 265 -0.56 -6.44 1.88
N VAL A 266 0.18 -6.94 2.87
CA VAL A 266 1.58 -6.59 3.09
C VAL A 266 2.39 -7.89 3.05
N ALA A 267 3.34 -7.99 2.12
CA ALA A 267 4.14 -9.19 1.92
C ALA A 267 5.63 -8.87 1.86
N GLY A 268 6.48 -9.76 2.37
CA GLY A 268 7.93 -9.54 2.37
C GLY A 268 8.66 -10.52 3.28
N GLY A 269 9.97 -10.67 3.08
CA GLY A 269 10.76 -11.62 3.88
C GLY A 269 10.87 -11.23 5.36
N ARG A 270 10.63 -9.97 5.69
CA ARG A 270 10.63 -9.43 7.07
C ARG A 270 9.25 -9.04 7.58
N VAL A 271 8.19 -9.36 6.84
CA VAL A 271 6.83 -9.16 7.33
C VAL A 271 6.55 -10.14 8.45
N ARG A 272 5.88 -9.68 9.50
CA ARG A 272 5.26 -10.54 10.51
C ARG A 272 3.84 -10.85 10.06
N GLY A 273 3.64 -12.01 9.44
CA GLY A 273 2.36 -12.41 8.87
C GLY A 273 1.23 -12.53 9.91
N GLY A 274 0.00 -12.51 9.43
CA GLY A 274 -1.21 -12.59 10.27
C GLY A 274 -2.32 -11.61 9.88
N LEU A 275 -3.41 -11.64 10.65
CA LEU A 275 -4.50 -10.69 10.54
C LEU A 275 -4.25 -9.48 11.46
N TYR A 276 -4.39 -8.27 10.90
CA TYR A 276 -4.24 -7.00 11.61
C TYR A 276 -5.47 -6.12 11.40
N GLY A 277 -5.63 -5.11 12.25
CA GLY A 277 -6.83 -4.26 12.26
C GLY A 277 -8.00 -4.98 12.93
N ALA A 278 -9.22 -4.69 12.47
CA ALA A 278 -10.43 -5.35 12.97
C ALA A 278 -11.22 -5.98 11.82
N SER A 279 -11.77 -7.16 12.06
CA SER A 279 -12.70 -7.78 11.12
C SER A 279 -13.92 -6.87 10.90
N PRO A 280 -14.43 -6.75 9.67
CA PRO A 280 -15.55 -5.87 9.36
C PRO A 280 -16.79 -6.25 10.20
N THR A 281 -17.42 -5.26 10.83
CA THR A 281 -18.62 -5.48 11.64
C THR A 281 -19.88 -5.19 10.81
N LEU A 282 -20.43 -6.21 10.15
CA LEU A 282 -21.52 -6.04 9.18
C LEU A 282 -22.87 -5.64 9.80
N LYS A 283 -23.00 -5.74 11.13
CA LYS A 283 -24.16 -5.26 11.89
C LYS A 283 -24.08 -3.78 12.27
N ARG A 284 -22.95 -3.11 12.04
CA ARG A 284 -22.68 -1.72 12.42
C ARG A 284 -22.19 -0.90 11.23
N LEU A 285 -22.93 -0.96 10.14
CA LEU A 285 -22.71 -0.08 9.00
C LEU A 285 -23.11 1.35 9.35
N ASP A 286 -22.48 2.34 8.71
CA ASP A 286 -22.91 3.73 8.84
C ASP A 286 -24.27 3.96 8.15
N GLY A 287 -24.82 5.18 8.26
CA GLY A 287 -26.09 5.55 7.65
C GLY A 287 -26.14 5.43 6.12
N ASN A 288 -24.99 5.25 5.47
CA ASN A 288 -24.84 5.07 4.02
C ASN A 288 -24.51 3.61 3.64
N GLY A 289 -24.50 2.68 4.61
CA GLY A 289 -24.20 1.27 4.38
C GLY A 289 -22.72 0.95 4.25
N ASN A 290 -21.83 1.84 4.71
CA ASN A 290 -20.40 1.65 4.64
C ASN A 290 -19.83 0.92 5.85
N LEU A 291 -18.67 0.29 5.65
CA LEU A 291 -17.90 -0.32 6.72
C LEU A 291 -17.25 0.75 7.61
N PRO A 292 -17.25 0.57 8.94
CA PRO A 292 -16.45 1.42 9.80
C PRO A 292 -14.96 1.21 9.51
N ILE A 293 -14.19 2.29 9.60
CA ILE A 293 -12.74 2.25 9.45
C ILE A 293 -12.14 1.77 10.78
N ALA A 294 -11.29 0.75 10.70
CA ALA A 294 -10.55 0.21 11.83
C ALA A 294 -9.11 0.74 11.87
N VAL A 295 -8.52 0.95 10.70
CA VAL A 295 -7.13 1.38 10.54
C VAL A 295 -7.09 2.60 9.62
N ASP A 296 -6.46 3.66 10.09
CA ASP A 296 -6.16 4.80 9.23
C ASP A 296 -4.98 4.42 8.31
N PHE A 297 -5.13 4.60 6.99
CA PHE A 297 -4.11 4.22 6.01
C PHE A 297 -2.74 4.85 6.28
N ARG A 298 -2.68 6.01 6.93
CA ARG A 298 -1.42 6.68 7.27
C ARG A 298 -0.62 5.90 8.32
N GLN A 299 -1.25 4.99 9.06
CA GLN A 299 -0.55 4.01 9.91
C GLN A 299 0.24 2.98 9.07
N ILE A 300 -0.24 2.61 7.88
CA ILE A 300 0.51 1.79 6.92
C ILE A 300 1.75 2.56 6.46
N TYR A 301 1.60 3.83 6.13
CA TYR A 301 2.72 4.65 5.69
C TYR A 301 3.72 4.89 6.82
N ALA A 302 3.27 5.10 8.05
CA ALA A 302 4.15 5.18 9.22
C ALA A 302 4.91 3.86 9.45
N THR A 303 4.28 2.72 9.17
CA THR A 303 4.94 1.41 9.21
C THR A 303 6.01 1.28 8.13
N VAL A 304 5.71 1.69 6.90
CA VAL A 304 6.68 1.68 5.80
C VAL A 304 7.84 2.63 6.09
N LEU A 305 7.56 3.86 6.52
CA LEU A 305 8.58 4.88 6.74
C LEU A 305 9.42 4.59 8.00
N GLY A 306 8.77 4.36 9.13
CA GLY A 306 9.45 4.16 10.41
C GLY A 306 10.00 2.74 10.55
N SER A 307 9.11 1.74 10.58
CA SER A 307 9.48 0.37 10.90
C SER A 307 10.30 -0.31 9.79
N TRP A 308 10.02 0.00 8.52
CA TRP A 308 10.73 -0.61 7.39
C TRP A 308 11.93 0.22 6.90
N LEU A 309 11.73 1.49 6.56
CA LEU A 309 12.80 2.34 6.02
C LEU A 309 13.73 2.94 7.09
N GLY A 310 13.30 3.02 8.36
CA GLY A 310 14.08 3.66 9.43
C GLY A 310 14.08 5.19 9.35
N LEU A 311 13.08 5.78 8.69
CA LEU A 311 12.91 7.22 8.52
C LEU A 311 12.01 7.82 9.60
N ASP A 312 12.13 9.13 9.84
CA ASP A 312 11.17 9.86 10.67
C ASP A 312 9.84 10.01 9.93
N ALA A 313 8.93 9.07 10.22
CA ALA A 313 7.59 9.04 9.65
C ALA A 313 6.79 10.32 9.95
N ALA A 314 6.93 10.90 11.15
CA ALA A 314 6.16 12.08 11.54
C ALA A 314 6.59 13.32 10.74
N SER A 315 7.89 13.46 10.47
CA SER A 315 8.40 14.52 9.59
C SER A 315 7.89 14.39 8.16
N ILE A 316 7.85 13.17 7.62
CA ILE A 316 7.44 12.93 6.22
C ILE A 316 5.92 13.00 6.05
N LEU A 317 5.15 12.45 6.99
CA LEU A 317 3.68 12.47 6.97
C LEU A 317 3.11 13.80 7.51
N GLN A 318 3.95 14.67 8.07
CA GLN A 318 3.57 15.95 8.68
C GLN A 318 2.59 15.81 9.84
N GLN A 319 2.45 14.59 10.38
CA GLN A 319 1.60 14.22 11.50
C GLN A 319 2.07 12.87 12.05
N ARG A 320 1.85 12.62 13.35
CA ARG A 320 2.18 11.34 13.98
C ARG A 320 1.07 10.32 13.75
N PHE A 321 1.49 9.11 13.36
CA PHE A 321 0.65 7.92 13.27
C PHE A 321 1.42 6.75 13.86
N GLU A 322 0.75 5.97 14.70
CA GLU A 322 1.37 4.79 15.31
C GLU A 322 1.59 3.71 14.23
N PRO A 323 2.83 3.20 14.06
CA PRO A 323 3.10 2.10 13.16
C PRO A 323 2.40 0.81 13.61
N LEU A 324 1.95 0.02 12.64
CA LEU A 324 1.47 -1.33 12.90
C LEU A 324 2.65 -2.26 13.19
N PRO A 325 2.51 -3.21 14.13
CA PRO A 325 3.58 -4.13 14.47
C PRO A 325 3.64 -5.28 13.45
N LEU A 326 3.85 -4.99 12.17
CA LEU A 326 3.84 -5.99 11.09
C LEU A 326 5.20 -6.16 10.38
N ILE A 327 6.26 -5.51 10.87
CA ILE A 327 7.64 -5.65 10.39
C ILE A 327 8.51 -6.23 11.51
N ASN A 328 9.24 -7.30 11.23
CA ASN A 328 10.24 -7.86 12.14
C ASN A 328 11.50 -6.98 12.15
N ALA A 329 11.90 -6.52 13.33
CA ALA A 329 13.15 -5.76 13.53
C ALA A 329 14.36 -6.52 12.98
N TYR A 330 15.33 -5.80 12.42
CA TYR A 330 16.63 -6.38 12.07
C TYR A 330 17.20 -7.09 13.30
N ALA A 331 17.63 -8.35 13.14
CA ALA A 331 18.41 -8.99 14.19
C ALA A 331 19.67 -8.13 14.34
N THR A 332 19.84 -7.55 15.54
CA THR A 332 21.03 -6.80 15.94
C THR A 332 22.21 -7.73 16.11
#